data_AF-A0A520BHJ5-F1
#
_entry.id   AF-A0A520BHJ5-F1
#
_cell.length_a   1.000
_cell.length_b   1.000
_cell.length_c   1.000
_cell.angle_alpha   90.00
_cell.angle_beta   90.00
_cell.angle_gamma   90.00
#
_symmetry.space_group_name_H-M   'P 1'
#
loop_
_entity.id
_entity.type
_entity.pdbx_description
1 polymer ?
#
loop_
_entity_poly.entity_id
_entity_poly.type
_entity_poly.pdbx_seq_one_letter_code
_entity_poly.pdbx_strand_id
1 'polypeptide(L)'
;DNVLEYAVKLASKTRPNTAHASETVNNYISWGAGPRASQFLVLGAKCHAAISGKYAPDIEDVQAVAEAILRHRIVRNYRAEAEGLSVEQIIRGLF
;
A
#
# COMPACT_ATOMS: atom_id res chain seq x y z
N ASP A 1 -2.61 15.94 -4.32
CA ASP A 1 -3.51 14.87 -3.88
C ASP A 1 -3.86 15.05 -2.41
N ASN A 2 -5.13 14.85 -2.07
CA ASN A 2 -5.54 14.76 -0.67
C ASN A 2 -5.01 13.43 -0.07
N VAL A 3 -4.62 13.41 1.21
CA VAL A 3 -4.16 12.21 1.93
C VAL A 3 -5.14 11.03 1.79
N LEU A 4 -6.44 11.31 1.84
CA LEU A 4 -7.48 10.31 1.69
C LEU A 4 -7.49 9.69 0.28
N GLU A 5 -7.42 10.54 -0.75
CA GLU A 5 -7.35 10.09 -2.15
C GLU A 5 -6.08 9.28 -2.39
N TYR A 6 -4.95 9.74 -1.86
CA TYR A 6 -3.68 9.02 -1.97
C TYR A 6 -3.76 7.64 -1.33
N ALA A 7 -4.31 7.51 -0.11
CA ALA A 7 -4.49 6.23 0.56
C ALA A 7 -5.42 5.27 -0.22
N VAL A 8 -6.49 5.78 -0.82
CA VAL A 8 -7.40 5.00 -1.67
C VAL A 8 -6.70 4.55 -2.95
N LYS A 9 -5.98 5.45 -3.62
CA LYS A 9 -5.18 5.13 -4.81
C LYS A 9 -4.11 4.08 -4.49
N LEU A 10 -3.38 4.23 -3.38
CA LEU A 10 -2.34 3.30 -2.96
C LEU A 10 -2.91 1.90 -2.70
N ALA A 11 -4.02 1.78 -1.96
CA ALA A 11 -4.69 0.48 -1.78
C ALA A 11 -5.16 -0.12 -3.12
N SER A 12 -5.63 0.72 -4.04
CA SER A 12 -6.12 0.28 -5.35
C SER A 12 -4.99 -0.18 -6.28
N LYS A 13 -3.80 0.44 -6.21
CA LYS A 13 -2.60 0.02 -6.95
C LYS A 13 -2.19 -1.42 -6.65
N THR A 14 -2.56 -1.97 -5.49
CA THR A 14 -2.26 -3.36 -5.11
C THR A 14 -3.15 -4.40 -5.79
N ARG A 15 -4.20 -3.99 -6.50
CA ARG A 15 -5.20 -4.89 -7.09
C ARG A 15 -4.85 -5.21 -8.53
N PRO A 16 -4.46 -6.46 -8.86
CA PRO A 16 -4.08 -6.84 -10.22
C PRO A 16 -5.27 -6.74 -11.18
N ASN A 17 -4.97 -6.55 -12.47
CA ASN A 17 -5.93 -6.43 -13.57
C ASN A 17 -6.91 -5.25 -13.44
N THR A 18 -6.45 -4.15 -12.82
CA THR A 18 -7.22 -2.90 -12.72
C THR A 18 -6.46 -1.76 -13.39
N ALA A 19 -7.17 -0.68 -13.73
CA ALA A 19 -6.57 0.51 -14.37
C ALA A 19 -5.49 1.21 -13.51
N HIS A 20 -5.40 0.88 -12.23
CA HIS A 20 -4.43 1.47 -11.30
C HIS A 20 -3.24 0.54 -11.01
N ALA A 21 -3.27 -0.70 -11.50
CA ALA A 21 -2.20 -1.67 -11.27
C ALA A 21 -0.98 -1.34 -12.13
N SER A 22 0.21 -1.39 -11.53
CA SER A 22 1.46 -1.40 -12.30
C SER A 22 1.68 -2.77 -12.93
N GLU A 23 2.60 -2.85 -13.90
CA GLU A 23 3.02 -4.11 -14.50
C GLU A 23 3.54 -5.09 -13.43
N THR A 24 4.33 -4.60 -12.47
CA THR A 24 4.80 -5.38 -11.31
C THR A 24 3.65 -6.00 -10.53
N VAL A 25 2.59 -5.24 -10.24
CA VAL A 25 1.42 -5.78 -9.53
C VAL A 25 0.71 -6.85 -10.35
N ASN A 26 0.51 -6.62 -11.64
CA ASN A 26 -0.12 -7.60 -12.53
C ASN A 26 0.71 -8.89 -12.64
N ASN A 27 2.04 -8.79 -12.61
CA ASN A 27 2.93 -9.93 -12.77
C ASN A 27 3.16 -10.73 -11.48
N TYR A 28 3.04 -10.11 -10.30
CA TYR A 28 3.50 -10.72 -9.03
C TYR A 28 2.45 -10.82 -7.92
N ILE A 29 1.30 -10.12 -8.03
CA ILE A 29 0.24 -10.17 -7.03
C ILE A 29 -0.92 -11.03 -7.54
N SER A 30 -1.37 -11.99 -6.73
CA SER A 30 -2.58 -12.79 -6.99
C SER A 30 -3.82 -12.16 -6.37
N TRP A 31 -3.69 -11.46 -5.23
CA TRP A 31 -4.80 -10.79 -4.56
C TRP A 31 -4.36 -9.50 -3.88
N GLY A 32 -5.08 -8.41 -4.14
CA GLY A 32 -4.79 -7.08 -3.61
C GLY A 32 -5.60 -6.67 -2.38
N ALA A 33 -5.27 -5.51 -1.83
CA ALA A 33 -5.85 -4.99 -0.60
C ALA A 33 -7.29 -4.45 -0.81
N GLY A 34 -8.20 -4.83 0.09
CA GLY A 34 -9.59 -4.35 0.11
C GLY A 34 -9.77 -2.93 0.69
N PRO A 35 -11.00 -2.40 0.76
CA PRO A 35 -11.29 -1.04 1.23
C PRO A 35 -10.90 -0.77 2.69
N ARG A 36 -10.73 -1.82 3.51
CA ARG A 36 -10.21 -1.68 4.88
C ARG A 36 -8.77 -1.17 4.89
N ALA A 37 -7.97 -1.49 3.88
CA ALA A 37 -6.60 -1.03 3.81
C ALA A 37 -6.52 0.50 3.73
N SER A 38 -7.32 1.15 2.89
CA SER A 38 -7.32 2.62 2.79
C SER A 38 -7.78 3.29 4.08
N GLN A 39 -8.76 2.71 4.79
CA GLN A 39 -9.19 3.21 6.10
C GLN A 39 -8.05 3.17 7.13
N PHE A 40 -7.33 2.04 7.21
CA PHE A 40 -6.20 1.89 8.12
C PHE A 40 -4.98 2.71 7.70
N LEU A 41 -4.76 2.93 6.39
CA LEU A 41 -3.71 3.83 5.90
C LEU A 41 -3.95 5.26 6.39
N VAL A 42 -5.18 5.77 6.28
CA VAL A 42 -5.53 7.11 6.79
C VAL A 42 -5.41 7.18 8.30
N LEU A 43 -5.88 6.17 9.04
CA LEU A 43 -5.79 6.14 10.50
C LEU A 43 -4.33 6.06 10.98
N GLY A 44 -3.54 5.21 10.34
CA GLY A 44 -2.11 5.05 10.60
C GLY A 44 -1.34 6.34 10.31
N ALA A 45 -1.61 6.99 9.18
CA ALA A 45 -0.98 8.27 8.84
C ALA A 45 -1.30 9.35 9.88
N LYS A 46 -2.55 9.44 10.35
CA LYS A 46 -2.93 10.37 11.44
C LYS A 46 -2.16 10.07 12.73
N CYS A 47 -2.03 8.80 13.09
CA CYS A 47 -1.27 8.39 14.28
C CYS A 47 0.22 8.74 14.15
N HIS A 48 0.81 8.42 13.00
CA HIS A 48 2.21 8.71 12.69
C HIS A 48 2.50 10.22 12.74
N ALA A 49 1.63 11.03 12.13
CA ALA A 49 1.69 12.48 12.14
C ALA A 49 1.62 13.03 13.58
N ALA A 50 0.65 12.55 14.37
CA ALA A 50 0.46 13.00 15.75
C ALA A 50 1.66 12.70 16.65
N ILE A 51 2.24 11.50 16.54
CA ILE A 51 3.45 11.12 17.30
C ILE A 51 4.67 11.93 16.82
N SER A 52 4.70 12.32 15.55
CA SER A 52 5.75 13.16 14.96
C SER A 52 5.56 14.67 15.23
N GLY A 53 4.56 15.06 16.03
CA GLY A 53 4.28 16.46 16.36
C GLY A 53 3.63 17.27 15.23
N LYS A 54 3.16 16.63 14.17
CA LYS A 54 2.43 17.28 13.07
C LYS A 54 0.95 17.44 13.45
N TYR A 55 0.37 18.59 13.07
CA TYR A 55 -1.06 18.87 13.29
C TYR A 55 -1.98 18.18 12.28
N ALA A 56 -1.45 17.78 11.12
CA ALA A 56 -2.18 17.09 10.07
C ALA A 56 -1.25 16.09 9.37
N PRO A 57 -1.77 14.93 8.91
CA PRO A 57 -0.97 13.99 8.15
C PRO A 57 -0.70 14.50 6.74
N ASP A 58 0.40 14.06 6.16
CA ASP A 58 0.74 14.21 4.75
C ASP A 58 0.91 12.84 4.06
N ILE A 59 1.38 12.85 2.82
CA ILE A 59 1.58 11.64 2.01
C ILE A 59 2.71 10.78 2.57
N GLU A 60 3.74 11.39 3.15
CA GLU A 60 4.90 10.69 3.72
C GLU A 60 4.46 9.88 4.94
N ASP A 61 3.53 10.40 5.74
CA ASP A 61 2.93 9.67 6.86
C ASP A 61 2.14 8.44 6.38
N VAL A 62 1.50 8.49 5.21
CA VAL A 62 0.83 7.31 4.61
C VAL A 62 1.86 6.28 4.16
N GLN A 63 2.93 6.71 3.50
CA GLN A 63 4.00 5.82 3.04
C GLN A 63 4.71 5.14 4.22
N ALA A 64 4.95 5.87 5.31
CA ALA A 64 5.59 5.36 6.51
C ALA A 64 4.84 4.18 7.14
N VAL A 65 3.50 4.19 7.10
CA VAL A 65 2.66 3.12 7.66
C VAL A 65 2.25 2.05 6.63
N ALA A 66 2.54 2.27 5.35
CA ALA A 66 2.04 1.43 4.26
C ALA A 66 2.51 -0.02 4.37
N GLU A 67 3.78 -0.25 4.67
CA GLU A 67 4.36 -1.59 4.78
C GLU A 67 3.64 -2.43 5.86
N ALA A 68 3.49 -1.88 7.06
CA ALA A 68 2.83 -2.56 8.18
C ALA A 68 1.37 -2.91 7.88
N ILE A 69 0.65 -2.03 7.19
CA ILE A 69 -0.77 -2.21 6.88
C ILE A 69 -0.99 -3.15 5.70
N LEU A 70 -0.16 -3.06 4.66
CA LEU A 70 -0.37 -3.78 3.40
C LEU A 70 0.24 -5.20 3.40
N ARG A 71 1.29 -5.47 4.18
CA ARG A 71 2.04 -6.73 4.12
C ARG A 71 1.22 -8.01 4.31
N HIS A 72 0.14 -7.93 5.08
CA HIS A 72 -0.76 -9.04 5.38
C HIS A 72 -2.09 -8.95 4.60
N ARG A 73 -2.18 -8.03 3.63
CA ARG A 73 -3.38 -7.75 2.83
C ARG A 73 -3.17 -7.95 1.33
N ILE A 74 -1.98 -8.39 0.96
CA ILE A 74 -1.59 -8.69 -0.41
C ILE A 74 -1.10 -10.13 -0.43
N VAL A 75 -1.53 -10.88 -1.44
CA VAL A 75 -1.08 -12.26 -1.68
C VAL A 75 -0.21 -12.26 -2.93
N ARG A 76 1.01 -12.77 -2.80
CA ARG A 76 1.94 -12.97 -3.92
C ARG A 76 1.52 -14.19 -4.74
N ASN A 77 1.90 -14.23 -6.00
CA ASN A 77 1.76 -15.44 -6.81
C ASN A 77 3.04 -16.29 -6.77
N TYR A 78 2.96 -17.50 -7.32
CA TYR A 78 4.08 -18.45 -7.35
C TYR A 78 5.32 -17.89 -8.09
N ARG A 79 5.11 -17.05 -9.11
CA ARG A 79 6.20 -16.40 -9.84
C ARG A 79 7.01 -15.47 -8.94
N ALA A 80 6.32 -14.65 -8.14
CA ALA A 80 6.97 -13.76 -7.18
C ALA A 80 7.77 -14.55 -6.12
N GLU A 81 7.27 -15.72 -5.71
CA GLU A 81 7.99 -16.62 -4.81
C GLU A 81 9.23 -17.22 -5.46
N ALA A 82 9.13 -17.69 -6.71
CA ALA A 82 10.24 -18.26 -7.46
C ALA A 82 11.36 -17.23 -7.74
N GLU A 83 10.99 -15.97 -7.99
CA GLU A 83 11.93 -14.87 -8.21
C GLU A 83 12.45 -14.23 -6.90
N GLY A 84 12.01 -14.72 -5.74
CA GLY A 84 12.47 -14.23 -4.43
C GLY A 84 11.98 -12.81 -4.07
N LEU A 85 10.92 -12.32 -4.71
CA LEU A 85 10.35 -11.01 -4.43
C LEU A 85 9.54 -11.05 -3.12
N SER A 86 10.01 -10.28 -2.12
CA SER A 86 9.29 -10.10 -0.85
C SER A 86 8.07 -9.18 -1.02
N VAL A 87 7.10 -9.31 -0.11
CA VAL A 87 5.92 -8.43 -0.09
C VAL A 87 6.33 -6.98 0.18
N GLU A 88 7.32 -6.80 1.06
CA GLU A 88 7.89 -5.50 1.43
C GLU A 88 8.52 -4.79 0.22
N GLN A 89 9.28 -5.51 -0.63
CA GLN A 89 9.81 -4.95 -1.88
C GLN A 89 8.71 -4.51 -2.83
N ILE A 90 7.64 -5.31 -2.98
CA ILE A 90 6.51 -4.96 -3.85
C ILE A 90 5.79 -3.72 -3.32
N ILE A 91 5.55 -3.63 -2.01
CA ILE A 91 4.88 -2.47 -1.39
C ILE A 91 5.70 -1.19 -1.59
N ARG A 92 7.02 -1.24 -1.36
CA ARG A 92 7.91 -0.09 -1.56
C ARG A 92 7.94 0.38 -3.00
N GLY A 93 7.76 -0.51 -3.97
CA GLY A 93 7.67 -0.16 -5.39
C GLY A 93 6.35 0.49 -5.82
N LEU A 94 5.39 0.71 -4.91
CA LEU A 94 4.10 1.36 -5.23
C LEU A 94 4.15 2.89 -5.21
N PHE A 95 5.21 3.47 -4.64
CA PHE A 95 5.40 4.90 -4.46
C PHE A 95 6.80 5.36 -4.87
#